data_AF-A0A2P1PZR2-F1
#
_entry.id   AF-A0A2P1PZR2-F1
#
_cell.length_a   1.000
_cell.length_b   1.000
_cell.length_c   1.000
_cell.angle_alpha   90.00
_cell.angle_beta   90.00
_cell.angle_gamma   90.00
#
_symmetry.space_group_name_H-M   'P 1'
#
loop_
_entity.id
_entity.type
_entity.pdbx_description
1 polymer ?
#
loop_
_entity_poly.entity_id
_entity_poly.type
_entity_poly.pdbx_seq_one_letter_code
_entity_poly.pdbx_strand_id
1 'polypeptide(L)'
;MASTHDHDAEIEALLEDRLQEVREEWRQQHGLVPMSPVTETDVSEILLLLAKHGVPPTVRAVRDVVGAGSLSALTPMVRAAWIRKELPQRLATLERGQAVPDRLLQFWDLLLTDATAKAKELLYRQTRELDERRAGLDGREEALMHKERVIDERVAGLVAQLGTAEASASELRAALSQRTQERDALQAQLLSARDVHVVEVGQLRERLDVAEANAAAVRERLAIREGELGALRVQLASETRRADDAKVLANEARTEATAATQRADRLVLERAQLDVELAGTRSELAIAGQAVKRAEQLDQELKLLRTEHSELRTSYDCRGRDLITHQATIAQLSANARVAERIEVELKGAREELRSVIQDRDSLLRNPPVLLARIEAMEAVLRQILLATSNNSDQRSG
;
A
#
# COMPACT_ATOMS: atom_id res chain seq x y z
N MET A 1 124.11 -0.33 -65.36
CA MET A 1 123.89 0.82 -66.26
C MET A 1 125.06 1.82 -66.22
N ALA A 2 126.32 1.35 -66.24
CA ALA A 2 127.50 2.23 -66.17
C ALA A 2 128.47 2.06 -67.36
N SER A 3 128.32 1.03 -68.22
CA SER A 3 129.28 0.79 -69.31
C SER A 3 128.86 1.38 -70.66
N THR A 4 127.67 1.96 -70.80
CA THR A 4 127.20 2.56 -72.05
C THR A 4 127.74 3.99 -72.23
N HIS A 5 127.92 4.74 -71.14
CA HIS A 5 128.42 6.12 -71.21
C HIS A 5 129.92 6.25 -71.51
N ASP A 6 130.75 5.30 -71.06
CA ASP A 6 132.19 5.31 -71.37
C ASP A 6 132.46 5.05 -72.86
N HIS A 7 131.60 4.24 -73.51
CA HIS A 7 131.71 3.95 -74.94
C HIS A 7 131.23 5.11 -75.82
N ASP A 8 130.21 5.86 -75.38
CA ASP A 8 129.73 7.05 -76.11
C ASP A 8 130.83 8.14 -76.16
N ALA A 9 131.59 8.33 -75.07
CA ALA A 9 132.64 9.34 -74.97
C ALA A 9 133.90 9.02 -75.81
N GLU A 10 134.32 7.74 -75.87
CA GLU A 10 135.45 7.32 -76.73
C GLU A 10 135.14 7.48 -78.22
N ILE A 11 133.89 7.29 -78.62
CA ILE A 11 133.44 7.44 -80.01
C ILE A 11 133.42 8.91 -80.42
N GLU A 12 132.96 9.81 -79.55
CA GLU A 12 132.98 11.25 -79.83
C GLU A 12 134.41 11.79 -80.00
N ALA A 13 135.35 11.38 -79.15
CA ALA A 13 136.76 11.81 -79.24
C ALA A 13 137.43 11.37 -80.57
N LEU A 14 137.21 10.11 -80.99
CA LEU A 14 137.74 9.60 -82.26
C LEU A 14 137.12 10.27 -83.49
N LEU A 15 135.88 10.75 -83.39
CA LEU A 15 135.22 11.49 -84.48
C LEU A 15 135.73 12.92 -84.59
N GLU A 16 136.03 13.57 -83.46
CA GLU A 16 136.61 14.92 -83.45
C GLU A 16 138.01 14.95 -84.06
N ASP A 17 138.89 14.00 -83.72
CA ASP A 17 140.23 13.89 -84.29
C ASP A 17 140.18 13.71 -85.83
N ARG A 18 139.30 12.84 -86.32
CA ARG A 18 139.14 12.59 -87.77
C ARG A 18 138.50 13.76 -88.51
N LEU A 19 137.58 14.47 -87.87
CA LEU A 19 137.04 15.73 -88.40
C LEU A 19 138.13 16.77 -88.56
N GLN A 20 139.14 16.77 -87.68
CA GLN A 20 140.28 17.66 -87.76
C GLN A 20 141.22 17.31 -88.92
N GLU A 21 141.48 16.03 -89.17
CA GLU A 21 142.21 15.57 -90.37
C GLU A 21 141.51 16.00 -91.67
N VAL A 22 140.17 15.83 -91.76
CA VAL A 22 139.38 16.28 -92.91
C VAL A 22 139.47 17.80 -93.11
N ARG A 23 139.43 18.58 -92.02
CA ARG A 23 139.59 20.05 -92.05
C ARG A 23 140.96 20.46 -92.58
N GLU A 24 142.01 19.75 -92.20
CA GLU A 24 143.38 20.04 -92.62
C GLU A 24 143.56 19.72 -94.11
N GLU A 25 143.08 18.57 -94.57
CA GLU A 25 143.13 18.20 -95.99
C GLU A 25 142.34 19.17 -96.87
N TRP A 26 141.15 19.59 -96.41
CA TRP A 26 140.35 20.60 -97.10
C TRP A 26 141.08 21.96 -97.20
N ARG A 27 141.71 22.40 -96.11
CA ARG A 27 142.48 23.66 -96.08
C ARG A 27 143.73 23.62 -96.97
N GLN A 28 144.40 22.47 -97.07
CA GLN A 28 145.56 22.31 -97.95
C GLN A 28 145.18 22.41 -99.43
N GLN A 29 144.02 21.85 -99.82
CA GLN A 29 143.58 21.82 -101.21
C GLN A 29 143.10 23.18 -101.73
N HIS A 30 142.46 23.99 -100.89
CA HIS A 30 141.79 25.24 -101.31
C HIS A 30 142.42 26.54 -100.80
N GLY A 31 143.50 26.45 -100.01
CA GLY A 31 144.23 27.60 -99.47
C GLY A 31 143.47 28.40 -98.40
N LEU A 32 144.18 29.27 -97.66
CA LEU A 32 143.58 30.18 -96.68
C LEU A 32 142.93 31.39 -97.39
N VAL A 33 141.82 31.20 -98.10
CA VAL A 33 141.07 32.29 -98.72
C VAL A 33 139.96 32.78 -97.77
N PRO A 34 139.80 34.10 -97.54
CA PRO A 34 138.70 34.62 -96.73
C PRO A 34 137.34 34.53 -97.46
N MET A 35 136.41 33.78 -96.86
CA MET A 35 134.93 33.89 -96.92
C MET A 35 134.29 34.23 -98.27
N SER A 36 134.40 33.33 -99.26
CA SER A 36 133.45 33.26 -100.38
C SER A 36 132.24 32.37 -100.01
N PRO A 37 131.03 32.58 -100.58
CA PRO A 37 129.87 31.74 -100.29
C PRO A 37 130.10 30.29 -100.77
N VAL A 38 129.84 29.32 -99.88
CA VAL A 38 130.00 27.87 -100.12
C VAL A 38 129.13 27.44 -101.29
N THR A 39 129.72 26.79 -102.28
CA THR A 39 129.02 26.28 -103.47
C THR A 39 128.55 24.84 -103.28
N GLU A 40 127.57 24.39 -104.07
CA GLU A 40 127.12 22.98 -104.06
C GLU A 40 128.28 22.00 -104.38
N THR A 41 129.24 22.41 -105.22
CA THR A 41 130.44 21.66 -105.54
C THR A 41 131.35 21.46 -104.32
N ASP A 42 131.55 22.51 -103.51
CA ASP A 42 132.36 22.43 -102.29
C ASP A 42 131.75 21.45 -101.29
N VAL A 43 130.43 21.51 -101.09
CA VAL A 43 129.71 20.60 -100.20
C VAL A 43 129.86 19.14 -100.67
N SER A 44 129.79 18.89 -101.99
CA SER A 44 129.96 17.55 -102.54
C SER A 44 131.37 16.99 -102.31
N GLU A 45 132.41 17.82 -102.43
CA GLU A 45 133.81 17.43 -102.20
C GLU A 45 134.11 17.18 -100.72
N ILE A 46 133.57 18.01 -99.83
CA ILE A 46 133.69 17.81 -98.38
C ILE A 46 132.98 16.54 -97.94
N LEU A 47 131.80 16.26 -98.45
CA LEU A 47 131.08 15.01 -98.16
C LEU A 47 131.86 13.78 -98.64
N LEU A 48 132.60 13.88 -99.75
CA LEU A 48 133.50 12.82 -100.22
C LEU A 48 134.72 12.66 -99.30
N LEU A 49 135.32 13.76 -98.83
CA LEU A 49 136.42 13.71 -97.86
C LEU A 49 135.98 13.13 -96.52
N LEU A 50 134.83 13.56 -95.99
CA LEU A 50 134.23 13.01 -94.77
C LEU A 50 134.02 11.50 -94.88
N ALA A 51 133.49 11.04 -96.02
CA ALA A 51 133.29 9.63 -96.28
C ALA A 51 134.62 8.85 -96.38
N LYS A 52 135.67 9.43 -97.02
CA LYS A 52 137.02 8.82 -97.07
C LYS A 52 137.62 8.63 -95.70
N HIS A 53 137.42 9.58 -94.79
CA HIS A 53 137.95 9.55 -93.42
C HIS A 53 137.04 8.81 -92.42
N GLY A 54 135.95 8.20 -92.91
CA GLY A 54 135.03 7.42 -92.06
C GLY A 54 134.26 8.27 -91.06
N VAL A 55 134.11 9.57 -91.33
CA VAL A 55 133.25 10.48 -90.56
C VAL A 55 131.86 10.47 -91.19
N PRO A 56 130.77 10.35 -90.41
CA PRO A 56 129.42 10.34 -90.96
C PRO A 56 129.15 11.66 -91.70
N PRO A 57 128.75 11.61 -92.99
CA PRO A 57 128.54 12.78 -93.84
C PRO A 57 127.24 13.52 -93.44
N THR A 58 127.26 14.14 -92.27
CA THR A 58 126.16 14.91 -91.70
C THR A 58 126.32 16.40 -92.01
N VAL A 59 125.21 17.14 -91.99
CA VAL A 59 125.22 18.60 -92.22
C VAL A 59 126.10 19.33 -91.19
N ARG A 60 126.16 18.81 -89.95
CA ARG A 60 127.02 19.33 -88.89
C ARG A 60 128.50 19.13 -89.20
N ALA A 61 128.88 17.92 -89.62
CA ALA A 61 130.26 17.62 -90.05
C ALA A 61 130.73 18.51 -91.22
N VAL A 62 129.88 18.74 -92.22
CA VAL A 62 130.22 19.65 -93.35
C VAL A 62 130.44 21.08 -92.87
N ARG A 63 129.54 21.60 -92.03
CA ARG A 63 129.69 22.95 -91.45
C ARG A 63 130.98 23.07 -90.66
N ASP A 64 131.29 22.04 -89.89
CA ASP A 64 132.49 21.99 -89.07
C ASP A 64 133.75 22.01 -89.93
N VAL A 65 133.77 21.35 -91.10
CA VAL A 65 134.90 21.37 -92.04
C VAL A 65 135.09 22.73 -92.72
N VAL A 66 134.01 23.38 -93.14
CA VAL A 66 134.05 24.70 -93.82
C VAL A 66 134.33 25.85 -92.84
N GLY A 67 133.85 25.73 -91.60
CA GLY A 67 133.91 26.81 -90.60
C GLY A 67 132.91 27.96 -90.81
N ALA A 68 132.11 27.93 -91.89
CA ALA A 68 131.11 28.93 -92.23
C ALA A 68 129.87 28.32 -92.93
N GLY A 69 128.75 29.04 -92.92
CA GLY A 69 127.46 28.62 -93.49
C GLY A 69 126.44 28.17 -92.44
N SER A 70 125.15 28.51 -92.66
CA SER A 70 124.07 28.09 -91.76
C SER A 70 123.67 26.64 -92.02
N LEU A 71 123.26 25.91 -90.98
CA LEU A 71 122.74 24.54 -91.12
C LEU A 71 121.55 24.49 -92.09
N SER A 72 120.73 25.53 -92.12
CA SER A 72 119.59 25.64 -93.05
C SER A 72 120.01 25.86 -94.50
N ALA A 73 121.15 26.48 -94.79
CA ALA A 73 121.69 26.64 -96.14
C ALA A 73 122.42 25.37 -96.62
N LEU A 74 123.12 24.67 -95.72
CA LEU A 74 123.85 23.45 -96.02
C LEU A 74 122.93 22.22 -96.16
N THR A 75 121.85 22.13 -95.38
CA THR A 75 120.90 21.00 -95.43
C THR A 75 120.36 20.72 -96.84
N PRO A 76 119.85 21.68 -97.62
CA PRO A 76 119.38 21.42 -98.98
C PRO A 76 120.52 21.01 -99.91
N MET A 77 121.74 21.55 -99.75
CA MET A 77 122.90 21.20 -100.59
C MET A 77 123.39 19.77 -100.32
N VAL A 78 123.50 19.37 -99.04
CA VAL A 78 123.85 18.00 -98.65
C VAL A 78 122.77 17.02 -99.13
N ARG A 79 121.49 17.39 -98.97
CA ARG A 79 120.38 16.56 -99.44
C ARG A 79 120.38 16.46 -100.98
N ALA A 80 120.70 17.53 -101.70
CA ALA A 80 120.84 17.53 -103.15
C ALA A 80 121.98 16.61 -103.61
N ALA A 81 123.14 16.64 -102.97
CA ALA A 81 124.27 15.76 -103.29
C ALA A 81 123.91 14.26 -103.13
N TRP A 82 123.10 13.92 -102.13
CA TRP A 82 122.58 12.56 -101.93
C TRP A 82 121.47 12.19 -102.93
N ILE A 83 120.51 13.08 -103.18
CA ILE A 83 119.35 12.83 -104.05
C ILE A 83 119.75 12.81 -105.53
N ARG A 84 120.62 13.73 -105.99
CA ARG A 84 121.13 13.80 -107.37
C ARG A 84 122.10 12.65 -107.69
N LYS A 85 122.37 11.78 -106.72
CA LYS A 85 123.31 10.65 -106.79
C LYS A 85 124.75 11.07 -107.11
N GLU A 86 125.09 12.35 -107.02
CA GLU A 86 126.45 12.85 -107.26
C GLU A 86 127.44 12.27 -106.23
N LEU A 87 127.05 12.19 -104.95
CA LEU A 87 127.88 11.56 -103.93
C LEU A 87 128.02 10.05 -104.11
N PRO A 88 126.93 9.26 -104.25
CA PRO A 88 127.02 7.84 -104.56
C PRO A 88 127.80 7.53 -105.84
N GLN A 89 127.68 8.33 -106.90
CA GLN A 89 128.40 8.13 -108.16
C GLN A 89 129.89 8.44 -108.01
N ARG A 90 130.25 9.56 -107.37
CA ARG A 90 131.65 9.91 -107.12
C ARG A 90 132.33 8.95 -106.14
N LEU A 91 131.62 8.48 -105.12
CA LEU A 91 132.08 7.41 -104.22
C LEU A 91 132.24 6.07 -104.96
N ALA A 92 131.38 5.78 -105.94
CA ALA A 92 131.50 4.57 -106.78
C ALA A 92 132.60 4.65 -107.84
N THR A 93 133.08 5.86 -108.19
CA THR A 93 134.23 6.08 -109.10
C THR A 93 135.58 6.17 -108.38
N LEU A 94 135.60 6.32 -107.05
CA LEU A 94 136.81 6.07 -106.26
C LEU A 94 137.20 4.61 -106.49
N GLU A 95 138.48 4.37 -106.83
CA GLU A 95 138.97 3.09 -107.34
C GLU A 95 138.38 1.91 -106.56
N ARG A 96 137.73 1.01 -107.31
CA ARG A 96 137.04 -0.19 -106.82
C ARG A 96 138.02 -1.09 -106.05
N GLY A 97 138.19 -0.81 -104.77
CA GLY A 97 139.10 -1.53 -103.88
C GLY A 97 138.94 -1.22 -102.38
N GLN A 98 138.15 -0.22 -101.99
CA GLN A 98 137.81 0.02 -100.58
C GLN A 98 136.36 -0.41 -100.32
N ALA A 99 136.20 -1.55 -99.64
CA ALA A 99 134.91 -2.03 -99.14
C ALA A 99 134.19 -0.93 -98.35
N VAL A 100 132.84 -0.95 -98.33
CA VAL A 100 132.07 -0.17 -97.36
C VAL A 100 132.70 -0.44 -95.99
N PRO A 101 133.20 0.57 -95.26
CA PRO A 101 134.01 0.32 -94.08
C PRO A 101 133.24 -0.58 -93.10
N ASP A 102 133.83 -1.71 -92.66
CA ASP A 102 133.25 -2.66 -91.68
C ASP A 102 132.67 -1.94 -90.45
N ARG A 103 133.22 -0.77 -90.15
CA ARG A 103 132.81 0.14 -89.09
C ARG A 103 131.38 0.68 -89.23
N LEU A 104 130.84 0.83 -90.44
CA LEU A 104 129.44 1.23 -90.65
C LEU A 104 128.47 0.08 -90.39
N LEU A 105 128.85 -1.17 -90.64
CA LEU A 105 128.02 -2.34 -90.35
C LEU A 105 127.92 -2.59 -88.84
N GLN A 106 129.03 -2.43 -88.10
CA GLN A 106 129.04 -2.52 -86.64
C GLN A 106 128.10 -1.50 -85.97
N PHE A 107 128.03 -0.29 -86.52
CA PHE A 107 127.10 0.74 -86.03
C PHE A 107 125.63 0.36 -86.28
N TRP A 108 125.31 -0.26 -87.42
CA TRP A 108 123.97 -0.74 -87.72
C TRP A 108 123.51 -1.87 -86.78
N ASP A 109 124.38 -2.83 -86.48
CA ASP A 109 124.07 -3.90 -85.53
C ASP A 109 123.80 -3.35 -84.12
N LEU A 110 124.58 -2.35 -83.69
CA LEU A 110 124.40 -1.71 -82.39
C LEU A 110 123.06 -0.97 -82.30
N LEU A 111 122.65 -0.25 -83.35
CA LEU A 111 121.33 0.38 -83.42
C LEU A 111 120.18 -0.64 -83.40
N LEU A 112 120.33 -1.79 -84.05
CA LEU A 112 119.33 -2.87 -84.02
C LEU A 112 119.22 -3.49 -82.62
N THR A 113 120.35 -3.67 -81.91
CA THR A 113 120.31 -4.18 -80.53
C THR A 113 119.62 -3.20 -79.57
N ASP A 114 119.87 -1.90 -79.68
CA ASP A 114 119.19 -0.89 -78.87
C ASP A 114 117.68 -0.80 -79.18
N ALA A 115 117.31 -0.86 -80.46
CA ALA A 115 115.91 -0.87 -80.88
C ALA A 115 115.15 -2.11 -80.37
N THR A 116 115.77 -3.30 -80.41
CA THR A 116 115.16 -4.53 -79.89
C THR A 116 115.05 -4.53 -78.35
N ALA A 117 116.02 -3.94 -77.65
CA ALA A 117 115.95 -3.77 -76.19
C ALA A 117 114.79 -2.83 -75.79
N LYS A 118 114.66 -1.68 -76.46
CA LYS A 118 113.55 -0.74 -76.25
C LYS A 118 112.18 -1.35 -76.58
N ALA A 119 112.09 -2.13 -77.66
CA ALA A 119 110.85 -2.82 -78.02
C ALA A 119 110.45 -3.86 -76.95
N LYS A 120 111.40 -4.64 -76.42
CA LYS A 120 111.15 -5.58 -75.32
C LYS A 120 110.71 -4.86 -74.06
N GLU A 121 111.35 -3.76 -73.70
CA GLU A 121 110.98 -2.97 -72.52
C GLU A 121 109.55 -2.43 -72.62
N LEU A 122 109.18 -1.88 -73.79
CA LEU A 122 107.81 -1.43 -74.04
C LEU A 122 106.79 -2.57 -73.96
N LEU A 123 107.11 -3.74 -74.52
CA LEU A 123 106.23 -4.92 -74.43
C LEU A 123 106.07 -5.40 -72.99
N TYR A 124 107.14 -5.43 -72.19
CA TYR A 124 107.07 -5.78 -70.78
C TYR A 124 106.24 -4.79 -69.96
N ARG A 125 106.36 -3.49 -70.24
CA ARG A 125 105.52 -2.46 -69.61
C ARG A 125 104.06 -2.65 -69.99
N GLN A 126 103.75 -2.84 -71.27
CA GLN A 126 102.37 -3.04 -71.74
C GLN A 126 101.74 -4.32 -71.18
N THR A 127 102.48 -5.43 -71.13
CA THR A 127 101.98 -6.68 -70.55
C THR A 127 101.70 -6.51 -69.06
N ARG A 128 102.61 -5.88 -68.32
CA ARG A 128 102.38 -5.56 -66.90
C ARG A 128 101.16 -4.67 -66.68
N GLU A 129 100.99 -3.62 -67.48
CA GLU A 129 99.80 -2.76 -67.40
C GLU A 129 98.50 -3.53 -67.70
N LEU A 130 98.53 -4.45 -68.66
CA LEU A 130 97.37 -5.31 -68.96
C LEU A 130 97.07 -6.27 -67.81
N ASP A 131 98.09 -6.87 -67.19
CA ASP A 131 97.91 -7.78 -66.06
C ASP A 131 97.40 -7.04 -64.82
N GLU A 132 97.91 -5.84 -64.54
CA GLU A 132 97.39 -4.97 -63.47
C GLU A 132 95.92 -4.56 -63.71
N ARG A 133 95.55 -4.25 -64.97
CA ARG A 133 94.16 -3.97 -65.34
C ARG A 133 93.26 -5.20 -65.20
N ARG A 134 93.74 -6.38 -65.60
CA ARG A 134 93.00 -7.65 -65.45
C ARG A 134 92.74 -7.94 -63.99
N ALA A 135 93.78 -7.92 -63.15
CA ALA A 135 93.62 -8.11 -61.70
C ALA A 135 92.67 -7.07 -61.08
N GLY A 136 92.71 -5.82 -61.54
CA GLY A 136 91.79 -4.77 -61.11
C GLY A 136 90.34 -4.98 -61.57
N LEU A 137 90.11 -5.63 -62.72
CA LEU A 137 88.77 -6.02 -63.18
C LEU A 137 88.26 -7.23 -62.41
N ASP A 138 89.08 -8.25 -62.21
CA ASP A 138 88.74 -9.46 -61.45
C ASP A 138 88.33 -9.09 -60.00
N GLY A 139 89.10 -8.22 -59.34
CA GLY A 139 88.76 -7.73 -58.00
C GLY A 139 87.45 -6.90 -57.96
N ARG A 140 87.10 -6.20 -59.04
CA ARG A 140 85.81 -5.50 -59.15
C ARG A 140 84.66 -6.47 -59.39
N GLU A 141 84.88 -7.50 -60.21
CA GLU A 141 83.91 -8.55 -60.48
C GLU A 141 83.57 -9.31 -59.19
N GLU A 142 84.58 -9.75 -58.43
CA GLU A 142 84.39 -10.39 -57.13
C GLU A 142 83.62 -9.49 -56.15
N ALA A 143 83.93 -8.20 -56.09
CA ALA A 143 83.23 -7.24 -55.23
C ALA A 143 81.77 -7.03 -55.65
N LEU A 144 81.47 -7.04 -56.96
CA LEU A 144 80.10 -6.95 -57.47
C LEU A 144 79.32 -8.23 -57.18
N MET A 145 79.91 -9.40 -57.42
CA MET A 145 79.30 -10.70 -57.11
C MET A 145 79.00 -10.84 -55.61
N HIS A 146 79.89 -10.35 -54.74
CA HIS A 146 79.63 -10.34 -53.30
C HIS A 146 78.46 -9.41 -52.95
N LYS A 147 78.40 -8.20 -53.52
CA LYS A 147 77.28 -7.26 -53.30
C LYS A 147 75.95 -7.82 -53.79
N GLU A 148 75.93 -8.47 -54.94
CA GLU A 148 74.74 -9.12 -55.50
C GLU A 148 74.20 -10.18 -54.53
N ARG A 149 75.07 -11.08 -54.03
CA ARG A 149 74.68 -12.07 -53.02
C ARG A 149 74.10 -11.46 -51.75
N VAL A 150 74.73 -10.41 -51.22
CA VAL A 150 74.21 -9.72 -50.02
C VAL A 150 72.85 -9.07 -50.28
N ILE A 151 72.64 -8.52 -51.48
CA ILE A 151 71.35 -7.95 -51.87
C ILE A 151 70.31 -9.06 -52.00
N ASP A 152 70.63 -10.18 -52.64
CA ASP A 152 69.72 -11.32 -52.80
C ASP A 152 69.30 -11.92 -51.46
N GLU A 153 70.26 -12.10 -50.53
CA GLU A 153 69.97 -12.54 -49.16
C GLU A 153 69.04 -11.57 -48.44
N ARG A 154 69.27 -10.26 -48.60
CA ARG A 154 68.42 -9.22 -48.01
C ARG A 154 67.03 -9.20 -48.65
N VAL A 155 66.92 -9.37 -49.97
CA VAL A 155 65.65 -9.45 -50.68
C VAL A 155 64.87 -10.68 -50.24
N ALA A 156 65.53 -11.85 -50.15
CA ALA A 156 64.92 -13.07 -49.63
C ALA A 156 64.42 -12.89 -48.18
N GLY A 157 65.22 -12.22 -47.33
CA GLY A 157 64.83 -11.88 -45.96
C GLY A 157 63.61 -10.95 -45.90
N LEU A 158 63.56 -9.90 -46.74
CA LEU A 158 62.42 -8.99 -46.81
C LEU A 158 61.15 -9.66 -47.35
N VAL A 159 61.28 -10.55 -48.35
CA VAL A 159 60.15 -11.33 -48.89
C VAL A 159 59.59 -12.26 -47.82
N ALA A 160 60.45 -12.93 -47.04
CA ALA A 160 60.00 -13.77 -45.94
C ALA A 160 59.27 -12.95 -44.86
N GLN A 161 59.81 -11.79 -44.47
CA GLN A 161 59.16 -10.88 -43.52
C GLN A 161 57.80 -10.40 -44.04
N LEU A 162 57.71 -10.03 -45.31
CA LEU A 162 56.47 -9.59 -45.94
C LEU A 162 55.43 -10.71 -45.94
N GLY A 163 55.82 -11.95 -46.26
CA GLY A 163 54.92 -13.11 -46.17
C GLY A 163 54.39 -13.36 -44.76
N THR A 164 55.22 -13.24 -43.73
CA THR A 164 54.77 -13.37 -42.33
C THR A 164 53.84 -12.23 -41.89
N ALA A 165 54.10 -11.01 -42.36
CA ALA A 165 53.25 -9.86 -42.09
C ALA A 165 51.89 -9.98 -42.79
N GLU A 166 51.85 -10.50 -44.02
CA GLU A 166 50.61 -10.76 -44.74
C GLU A 166 49.79 -11.88 -44.09
N ALA A 167 50.44 -12.97 -43.68
CA ALA A 167 49.78 -14.06 -42.96
C ALA A 167 49.15 -13.56 -41.65
N SER A 168 49.92 -12.86 -40.81
CA SER A 168 49.40 -12.29 -39.55
C SER A 168 48.31 -11.24 -39.79
N ALA A 169 48.41 -10.42 -40.82
CA ALA A 169 47.33 -9.48 -41.19
C ALA A 169 46.06 -10.21 -41.64
N SER A 170 46.19 -11.33 -42.36
CA SER A 170 45.04 -12.14 -42.77
C SER A 170 44.35 -12.81 -41.57
N GLU A 171 45.12 -13.33 -40.61
CA GLU A 171 44.62 -13.90 -39.37
C GLU A 171 43.91 -12.86 -38.51
N LEU A 172 44.49 -11.67 -38.37
CA LEU A 172 43.87 -10.57 -37.63
C LEU A 172 42.56 -10.10 -38.28
N ARG A 173 42.49 -10.05 -39.62
CA ARG A 173 41.23 -9.74 -40.33
C ARG A 173 40.17 -10.80 -40.10
N ALA A 174 40.54 -12.08 -40.11
CA ALA A 174 39.62 -13.18 -39.81
C ALA A 174 39.15 -13.16 -38.34
N ALA A 175 40.05 -12.89 -37.40
CA ALA A 175 39.70 -12.74 -35.99
C ALA A 175 38.78 -11.54 -35.76
N LEU A 176 39.04 -10.40 -36.42
CA LEU A 176 38.18 -9.22 -36.35
C LEU A 176 36.78 -9.50 -36.92
N SER A 177 36.68 -10.18 -38.07
CA SER A 177 35.37 -10.52 -38.64
C SER A 177 34.57 -11.45 -37.71
N GLN A 178 35.22 -12.44 -37.12
CA GLN A 178 34.60 -13.32 -36.12
C GLN A 178 34.14 -12.53 -34.89
N ARG A 179 35.00 -11.67 -34.33
CA ARG A 179 34.64 -10.81 -33.18
C ARG A 179 33.48 -9.87 -33.49
N THR A 180 33.40 -9.33 -34.71
CA THR A 180 32.26 -8.49 -35.11
C THR A 180 30.97 -9.30 -35.20
N GLN A 181 31.01 -10.53 -35.73
CA GLN A 181 29.84 -11.42 -35.75
C GLN A 181 29.39 -11.82 -34.34
N GLU A 182 30.34 -12.14 -33.44
CA GLU A 182 30.05 -12.42 -32.03
C GLU A 182 29.38 -11.22 -31.35
N ARG A 183 29.92 -10.01 -31.56
CA ARG A 183 29.34 -8.78 -31.02
C ARG A 183 27.91 -8.57 -31.54
N ASP A 184 27.69 -8.71 -32.84
CA ASP A 184 26.39 -8.47 -33.46
C ASP A 184 25.36 -9.51 -33.00
N ALA A 185 25.78 -10.78 -32.83
CA ALA A 185 24.93 -11.83 -32.26
C ALA A 185 24.55 -11.54 -30.80
N LEU A 186 25.51 -11.13 -29.96
CA LEU A 186 25.24 -10.74 -28.57
C LEU A 186 24.34 -9.50 -28.49
N GLN A 187 24.52 -8.52 -29.38
CA GLN A 187 23.68 -7.34 -29.46
C GLN A 187 22.24 -7.70 -29.86
N ALA A 188 22.05 -8.61 -30.82
CA ALA A 188 20.73 -9.12 -31.19
C ALA A 188 20.06 -9.88 -30.02
N GLN A 189 20.81 -10.69 -29.28
CA GLN A 189 20.32 -11.38 -28.09
C GLN A 189 19.88 -10.38 -27.00
N LEU A 190 20.68 -9.36 -26.72
CA LEU A 190 20.34 -8.32 -25.74
C LEU A 190 19.08 -7.53 -26.12
N LEU A 191 18.92 -7.20 -27.41
CA LEU A 191 17.70 -6.53 -27.89
C LEU A 191 16.47 -7.44 -27.72
N SER A 192 16.57 -8.72 -28.10
CA SER A 192 15.48 -9.67 -27.93
C SER A 192 15.10 -9.87 -26.45
N ALA A 193 16.08 -9.97 -25.55
CA ALA A 193 15.85 -10.11 -24.12
C ALA A 193 15.21 -8.84 -23.53
N ARG A 194 15.61 -7.66 -24.00
CA ARG A 194 14.98 -6.39 -23.62
C ARG A 194 13.51 -6.35 -24.04
N ASP A 195 13.19 -6.77 -25.26
CA ASP A 195 11.81 -6.75 -25.75
C ASP A 195 10.92 -7.70 -24.94
N VAL A 196 11.40 -8.91 -24.64
CA VAL A 196 10.72 -9.86 -23.73
C VAL A 196 10.50 -9.24 -22.35
N HIS A 197 11.53 -8.63 -21.76
CA HIS A 197 11.44 -8.00 -20.44
C HIS A 197 10.45 -6.81 -20.44
N VAL A 198 10.36 -6.04 -21.52
CA VAL A 198 9.36 -4.95 -21.64
C VAL A 198 7.94 -5.52 -21.65
N VAL A 199 7.70 -6.62 -22.36
CA VAL A 199 6.39 -7.29 -22.37
C VAL A 199 6.05 -7.85 -20.98
N GLU A 200 6.99 -8.52 -20.32
CA GLU A 200 6.79 -9.05 -18.96
C GLU A 200 6.46 -7.95 -17.95
N VAL A 201 7.20 -6.84 -17.98
CA VAL A 201 6.92 -5.67 -17.12
C VAL A 201 5.55 -5.07 -17.44
N GLY A 202 5.16 -5.02 -18.72
CA GLY A 202 3.81 -4.60 -19.12
C GLY A 202 2.72 -5.48 -18.50
N GLN A 203 2.85 -6.81 -18.62
CA GLN A 203 1.90 -7.77 -18.04
C GLN A 203 1.84 -7.68 -16.51
N LEU A 204 2.98 -7.49 -15.84
CA LEU A 204 3.02 -7.32 -14.39
C LEU A 204 2.34 -6.03 -13.93
N ARG A 205 2.49 -4.93 -14.69
CA ARG A 205 1.77 -3.68 -14.42
C ARG A 205 0.26 -3.84 -14.58
N GLU A 206 -0.19 -4.46 -15.66
CA GLU A 206 -1.63 -4.73 -15.85
C GLU A 206 -2.20 -5.61 -14.72
N ARG A 207 -1.45 -6.63 -14.28
CA ARG A 207 -1.86 -7.46 -13.13
C ARG A 207 -1.91 -6.67 -11.82
N LEU A 208 -0.98 -5.74 -11.62
CA LEU A 208 -0.98 -4.86 -10.46
C LEU A 208 -2.21 -3.94 -10.48
N ASP A 209 -2.49 -3.29 -11.60
CA ASP A 209 -3.65 -2.40 -11.76
C ASP A 209 -4.97 -3.15 -11.49
N VAL A 210 -5.11 -4.37 -12.01
CA VAL A 210 -6.27 -5.24 -11.73
C VAL A 210 -6.36 -5.61 -10.25
N ALA A 211 -5.24 -5.95 -9.62
CA ALA A 211 -5.20 -6.28 -8.19
C ALA A 211 -5.56 -5.08 -7.31
N GLU A 212 -5.08 -3.89 -7.65
CA GLU A 212 -5.41 -2.64 -6.95
C GLU A 212 -6.88 -2.28 -7.10
N ALA A 213 -7.45 -2.40 -8.31
CA ALA A 213 -8.88 -2.19 -8.55
C ALA A 213 -9.74 -3.20 -7.76
N ASN A 214 -9.35 -4.47 -7.74
CA ASN A 214 -10.03 -5.50 -6.94
C ASN A 214 -9.93 -5.20 -5.44
N ALA A 215 -8.78 -4.75 -4.95
CA ALA A 215 -8.61 -4.38 -3.54
C ALA A 215 -9.48 -3.17 -3.18
N ALA A 216 -9.58 -2.17 -4.04
CA ALA A 216 -10.48 -1.04 -3.86
C ALA A 216 -11.95 -1.48 -3.78
N ALA A 217 -12.40 -2.34 -4.72
CA ALA A 217 -13.75 -2.88 -4.72
C ALA A 217 -14.07 -3.71 -3.47
N VAL A 218 -13.10 -4.48 -2.96
CA VAL A 218 -13.25 -5.24 -1.71
C VAL A 218 -13.36 -4.32 -0.50
N ARG A 219 -12.55 -3.26 -0.43
CA ARG A 219 -12.64 -2.25 0.66
C ARG A 219 -13.99 -1.54 0.65
N GLU A 220 -14.52 -1.18 -0.52
CA GLU A 220 -15.84 -0.58 -0.65
C GLU A 220 -16.95 -1.53 -0.18
N ARG A 221 -16.92 -2.80 -0.63
CA ARG A 221 -17.88 -3.82 -0.16
C ARG A 221 -17.80 -4.01 1.35
N LEU A 222 -16.60 -4.01 1.93
CA LEU A 222 -16.41 -4.16 3.36
C LEU A 222 -17.00 -2.96 4.12
N ALA A 223 -16.76 -1.73 3.66
CA ALA A 223 -17.35 -0.53 4.25
C ALA A 223 -18.90 -0.55 4.20
N ILE A 224 -19.48 -1.00 3.09
CA ILE A 224 -20.94 -1.18 2.97
C ILE A 224 -21.43 -2.21 4.00
N ARG A 225 -20.78 -3.37 4.10
CA ARG A 225 -21.14 -4.42 5.06
C ARG A 225 -20.99 -3.97 6.52
N GLU A 226 -19.96 -3.20 6.84
CA GLU A 226 -19.80 -2.60 8.17
C GLU A 226 -20.94 -1.62 8.48
N GLY A 227 -21.35 -0.81 7.50
CA GLY A 227 -22.52 0.07 7.62
C GLY A 227 -23.83 -0.70 7.84
N GLU A 228 -24.06 -1.76 7.08
CA GLU A 228 -25.23 -2.66 7.24
C GLU A 228 -25.23 -3.33 8.62
N LEU A 229 -24.09 -3.85 9.08
CA LEU A 229 -23.95 -4.44 10.41
C LEU A 229 -24.20 -3.41 11.52
N GLY A 230 -23.74 -2.17 11.33
CA GLY A 230 -24.03 -1.05 12.24
C GLY A 230 -25.54 -0.78 12.33
N ALA A 231 -26.23 -0.71 11.18
CA ALA A 231 -27.68 -0.50 11.14
C ALA A 231 -28.45 -1.66 11.80
N LEU A 232 -28.06 -2.91 11.52
CA LEU A 232 -28.66 -4.10 12.15
C LEU A 232 -28.45 -4.12 13.67
N ARG A 233 -27.28 -3.71 14.16
CA ARG A 233 -27.03 -3.59 15.61
C ARG A 233 -27.94 -2.56 16.27
N VAL A 234 -28.17 -1.41 15.62
CA VAL A 234 -29.10 -0.37 16.12
C VAL A 234 -30.54 -0.89 16.11
N GLN A 235 -30.96 -1.56 15.03
CA GLN A 235 -32.29 -2.19 14.96
C GLN A 235 -32.47 -3.22 16.06
N LEU A 236 -31.51 -4.12 16.24
CA LEU A 236 -31.54 -5.12 17.31
C LEU A 236 -31.67 -4.47 18.69
N ALA A 237 -30.88 -3.43 18.97
CA ALA A 237 -30.96 -2.69 20.23
C ALA A 237 -32.36 -2.05 20.44
N SER A 238 -32.98 -1.55 19.38
CA SER A 238 -34.33 -0.98 19.44
C SER A 238 -35.40 -2.06 19.70
N GLU A 239 -35.29 -3.22 19.05
CA GLU A 239 -36.20 -4.35 19.27
C GLU A 239 -36.02 -4.95 20.66
N THR A 240 -34.80 -5.03 21.19
CA THR A 240 -34.58 -5.47 22.57
C THR A 240 -35.23 -4.53 23.59
N ARG A 241 -35.16 -3.20 23.36
CA ARG A 241 -35.84 -2.22 24.22
C ARG A 241 -37.35 -2.39 24.17
N ARG A 242 -37.94 -2.52 22.97
CA ARG A 242 -39.37 -2.78 22.81
C ARG A 242 -39.81 -4.08 23.50
N ALA A 243 -38.98 -5.12 23.40
CA ALA A 243 -39.26 -6.39 24.07
C ALA A 243 -39.23 -6.24 25.60
N ASP A 244 -38.29 -5.46 26.15
CA ASP A 244 -38.23 -5.19 27.58
C ASP A 244 -39.40 -4.32 28.06
N ASP A 245 -39.77 -3.27 27.30
CA ASP A 245 -40.97 -2.46 27.56
C ASP A 245 -42.24 -3.33 27.55
N ALA A 246 -42.36 -4.24 26.58
CA ALA A 246 -43.48 -5.18 26.49
C ALA A 246 -43.52 -6.16 27.68
N LYS A 247 -42.37 -6.62 28.19
CA LYS A 247 -42.31 -7.43 29.41
C LYS A 247 -42.78 -6.65 30.63
N VAL A 248 -42.40 -5.37 30.75
CA VAL A 248 -42.85 -4.50 31.84
C VAL A 248 -44.37 -4.36 31.79
N LEU A 249 -44.93 -4.01 30.64
CA LEU A 249 -46.40 -3.90 30.44
C LEU A 249 -47.13 -5.23 30.72
N ALA A 250 -46.56 -6.37 30.31
CA ALA A 250 -47.15 -7.67 30.59
C ALA A 250 -47.13 -8.00 32.09
N ASN A 251 -46.07 -7.63 32.80
CA ASN A 251 -46.00 -7.80 34.26
C ASN A 251 -47.00 -6.88 34.97
N GLU A 252 -47.12 -5.62 34.56
CA GLU A 252 -48.12 -4.68 35.08
C GLU A 252 -49.54 -5.23 34.88
N ALA A 253 -49.90 -5.63 33.65
CA ALA A 253 -51.18 -6.22 33.34
C ALA A 253 -51.45 -7.49 34.16
N ARG A 254 -50.43 -8.32 34.41
CA ARG A 254 -50.55 -9.50 35.29
C ARG A 254 -50.84 -9.09 36.73
N THR A 255 -50.16 -8.06 37.25
CA THR A 255 -50.42 -7.56 38.62
C THR A 255 -51.83 -6.98 38.74
N GLU A 256 -52.28 -6.20 37.76
CA GLU A 256 -53.64 -5.66 37.72
C GLU A 256 -54.69 -6.76 37.64
N ALA A 257 -54.46 -7.78 36.80
CA ALA A 257 -55.32 -8.94 36.72
C ALA A 257 -55.42 -9.65 38.08
N THR A 258 -54.29 -9.90 38.75
CA THR A 258 -54.31 -10.52 40.09
C THR A 258 -55.04 -9.66 41.13
N ALA A 259 -54.89 -8.33 41.09
CA ALA A 259 -55.60 -7.42 41.97
C ALA A 259 -57.11 -7.41 41.66
N ALA A 260 -57.49 -7.47 40.39
CA ALA A 260 -58.88 -7.58 39.96
C ALA A 260 -59.51 -8.91 40.42
N THR A 261 -58.80 -10.03 40.32
CA THR A 261 -59.26 -11.33 40.83
C THR A 261 -59.47 -11.27 42.35
N GLN A 262 -58.51 -10.73 43.10
CA GLN A 262 -58.66 -10.56 44.55
C GLN A 262 -59.85 -9.66 44.94
N ARG A 263 -60.10 -8.59 44.16
CA ARG A 263 -61.29 -7.74 44.35
C ARG A 263 -62.57 -8.53 44.08
N ALA A 264 -62.61 -9.31 43.00
CA ALA A 264 -63.76 -10.16 42.69
C ALA A 264 -64.03 -11.17 43.82
N ASP A 265 -62.99 -11.83 44.34
CA ASP A 265 -63.11 -12.77 45.47
C ASP A 265 -63.66 -12.08 46.73
N ARG A 266 -63.18 -10.87 47.04
CA ARG A 266 -63.72 -10.06 48.16
C ARG A 266 -65.20 -9.73 47.96
N LEU A 267 -65.59 -9.27 46.77
CA LEU A 267 -66.97 -8.97 46.44
C LEU A 267 -67.87 -10.22 46.51
N VAL A 268 -67.35 -11.40 46.15
CA VAL A 268 -68.08 -12.67 46.30
C VAL A 268 -68.29 -13.00 47.79
N LEU A 269 -67.28 -12.81 48.63
CA LEU A 269 -67.40 -12.99 50.08
C LEU A 269 -68.38 -11.99 50.72
N GLU A 270 -68.30 -10.71 50.34
CA GLU A 270 -69.23 -9.67 50.79
C GLU A 270 -70.66 -9.99 50.36
N ARG A 271 -70.86 -10.44 49.11
CA ARG A 271 -72.18 -10.90 48.64
C ARG A 271 -72.68 -12.08 49.45
N ALA A 272 -71.84 -13.07 49.74
CA ALA A 272 -72.22 -14.21 50.56
C ALA A 272 -72.60 -13.80 52.00
N GLN A 273 -71.90 -12.81 52.58
CA GLN A 273 -72.25 -12.23 53.88
C GLN A 273 -73.61 -11.52 53.82
N LEU A 274 -73.83 -10.66 52.82
CA LEU A 274 -75.12 -10.00 52.62
C LEU A 274 -76.26 -10.99 52.39
N ASP A 275 -76.04 -12.09 51.68
CA ASP A 275 -77.04 -13.14 51.51
C ASP A 275 -77.38 -13.84 52.85
N VAL A 276 -76.41 -14.03 53.74
CA VAL A 276 -76.63 -14.53 55.11
C VAL A 276 -77.41 -13.52 55.95
N GLU A 277 -77.05 -12.23 55.90
CA GLU A 277 -77.78 -11.15 56.59
C GLU A 277 -79.22 -11.01 56.08
N LEU A 278 -79.43 -11.12 54.76
CA LEU A 278 -80.76 -11.14 54.14
C LEU A 278 -81.57 -12.37 54.58
N ALA A 279 -80.94 -13.54 54.69
CA ALA A 279 -81.62 -14.72 55.24
C ALA A 279 -81.98 -14.52 56.72
N GLY A 280 -81.09 -13.91 57.51
CA GLY A 280 -81.33 -13.54 58.90
C GLY A 280 -82.53 -12.60 59.04
N THR A 281 -82.52 -11.46 58.33
CA THR A 281 -83.63 -10.50 58.35
C THR A 281 -84.95 -11.09 57.84
N ARG A 282 -84.93 -11.98 56.84
CA ARG A 282 -86.12 -12.75 56.43
C ARG A 282 -86.66 -13.65 57.53
N SER A 283 -85.78 -14.31 58.29
CA SER A 283 -86.18 -15.14 59.42
C SER A 283 -86.77 -14.30 60.56
N GLU A 284 -86.16 -13.16 60.88
CA GLU A 284 -86.67 -12.19 61.86
C GLU A 284 -88.04 -11.64 61.44
N LEU A 285 -88.21 -11.29 60.16
CA LEU A 285 -89.49 -10.87 59.60
C LEU A 285 -90.56 -11.98 59.70
N ALA A 286 -90.19 -13.24 59.47
CA ALA A 286 -91.11 -14.37 59.62
C ALA A 286 -91.53 -14.56 61.09
N ILE A 287 -90.61 -14.41 62.04
CA ILE A 287 -90.90 -14.43 63.49
C ILE A 287 -91.82 -13.26 63.87
N ALA A 288 -91.52 -12.05 63.39
CA ALA A 288 -92.37 -10.87 63.60
C ALA A 288 -93.77 -11.07 62.99
N GLY A 289 -93.88 -11.66 61.80
CA GLY A 289 -95.15 -12.02 61.19
C GLY A 289 -95.95 -13.05 62.01
N GLN A 290 -95.29 -14.02 62.65
CA GLN A 290 -95.93 -14.94 63.60
C GLN A 290 -96.38 -14.22 64.88
N ALA A 291 -95.60 -13.26 65.38
CA ALA A 291 -95.97 -12.45 66.54
C ALA A 291 -97.19 -11.56 66.24
N VAL A 292 -97.28 -10.96 65.05
CA VAL A 292 -98.44 -10.19 64.59
C VAL A 292 -99.68 -11.09 64.52
N LYS A 293 -99.58 -12.29 63.93
CA LYS A 293 -100.70 -13.25 63.91
C LYS A 293 -101.17 -13.66 65.31
N ARG A 294 -100.24 -13.86 66.25
CA ARG A 294 -100.59 -14.10 67.67
C ARG A 294 -101.28 -12.90 68.30
N ALA A 295 -100.82 -11.68 68.00
CA ALA A 295 -101.46 -10.46 68.49
C ALA A 295 -102.89 -10.28 67.93
N GLU A 296 -103.13 -10.61 66.66
CA GLU A 296 -104.46 -10.62 66.05
C GLU A 296 -105.39 -11.66 66.71
N GLN A 297 -104.88 -12.86 67.00
CA GLN A 297 -105.63 -13.88 67.75
C GLN A 297 -106.02 -13.39 69.15
N LEU A 298 -105.08 -12.78 69.89
CA LEU A 298 -105.35 -12.20 71.20
C LEU A 298 -106.36 -11.03 71.13
N ASP A 299 -106.35 -10.21 70.07
CA ASP A 299 -107.36 -9.15 69.88
C ASP A 299 -108.75 -9.72 69.57
N GLN A 300 -108.84 -10.83 68.83
CA GLN A 300 -110.10 -11.56 68.62
C GLN A 300 -110.64 -12.15 69.92
N GLU A 301 -109.78 -12.75 70.74
CA GLU A 301 -110.15 -13.25 72.08
C GLU A 301 -110.61 -12.12 73.01
N LEU A 302 -109.92 -10.96 73.00
CA LEU A 302 -110.34 -9.77 73.75
C LEU A 302 -111.70 -9.23 73.28
N LYS A 303 -112.00 -9.27 71.98
CA LYS A 303 -113.32 -8.89 71.45
C LYS A 303 -114.41 -9.83 71.94
N LEU A 304 -114.16 -11.14 71.95
CA LEU A 304 -115.09 -12.14 72.50
C LEU A 304 -115.33 -11.94 74.00
N LEU A 305 -114.27 -11.72 74.78
CA LEU A 305 -114.38 -11.40 76.21
C LEU A 305 -115.13 -10.09 76.47
N ARG A 306 -114.98 -9.07 75.60
CA ARG A 306 -115.74 -7.83 75.69
C ARG A 306 -117.22 -8.05 75.40
N THR A 307 -117.58 -8.90 74.43
CA THR A 307 -118.98 -9.27 74.19
C THR A 307 -119.57 -10.04 75.37
N GLU A 308 -118.85 -11.03 75.91
CA GLU A 308 -119.28 -11.78 77.11
C GLU A 308 -119.43 -10.87 78.33
N HIS A 309 -118.51 -9.94 78.57
CA HIS A 309 -118.62 -8.97 79.66
C HIS A 309 -119.82 -8.02 79.44
N SER A 310 -120.14 -7.65 78.19
CA SER A 310 -121.32 -6.82 77.91
C SER A 310 -122.63 -7.57 78.18
N GLU A 311 -122.69 -8.86 77.87
CA GLU A 311 -123.84 -9.74 78.16
C GLU A 311 -123.99 -10.02 79.67
N LEU A 312 -122.88 -10.21 80.38
CA LEU A 312 -122.88 -10.30 81.85
C LEU A 312 -123.34 -9.00 82.50
N ARG A 313 -122.96 -7.84 81.94
CA ARG A 313 -123.38 -6.53 82.46
C ARG A 313 -124.87 -6.28 82.24
N THR A 314 -125.42 -6.63 81.08
CA THR A 314 -126.87 -6.53 80.84
C THR A 314 -127.67 -7.50 81.72
N SER A 315 -127.15 -8.72 81.96
CA SER A 315 -127.73 -9.67 82.93
C SER A 315 -127.74 -9.11 84.37
N TYR A 316 -126.66 -8.45 84.78
CA TYR A 316 -126.53 -7.81 86.09
C TYR A 316 -127.50 -6.63 86.25
N ASP A 317 -127.65 -5.79 85.22
CA ASP A 317 -128.58 -4.65 85.22
C ASP A 317 -130.07 -5.09 85.20
N CYS A 318 -130.38 -6.26 84.64
CA CYS A 318 -131.72 -6.86 84.74
C CYS A 318 -132.00 -7.37 86.17
N ARG A 319 -131.05 -8.07 86.81
CA ARG A 319 -131.18 -8.50 88.22
C ARG A 319 -131.28 -7.33 89.19
N GLY A 320 -130.55 -6.23 88.93
CA GLY A 320 -130.64 -5.01 89.71
C GLY A 320 -132.03 -4.36 89.63
N ARG A 321 -132.67 -4.38 88.46
CA ARG A 321 -134.05 -3.90 88.29
C ARG A 321 -135.08 -4.79 88.99
N ASP A 322 -134.91 -6.11 88.94
CA ASP A 322 -135.80 -7.06 89.62
C ASP A 322 -135.69 -6.97 91.15
N LEU A 323 -134.50 -6.67 91.69
CA LEU A 323 -134.31 -6.44 93.12
C LEU A 323 -135.00 -5.16 93.62
N ILE A 324 -135.01 -4.09 92.81
CA ILE A 324 -135.68 -2.83 93.15
C ILE A 324 -137.22 -3.01 93.14
N THR A 325 -137.76 -3.77 92.19
CA THR A 325 -139.20 -4.09 92.16
C THR A 325 -139.62 -5.02 93.31
N HIS A 326 -138.77 -5.95 93.72
CA HIS A 326 -138.99 -6.77 94.92
C HIS A 326 -138.90 -5.96 96.23
N GLN A 327 -138.03 -4.96 96.32
CA GLN A 327 -137.97 -4.06 97.49
C GLN A 327 -139.20 -3.14 97.59
N ALA A 328 -139.73 -2.66 96.46
CA ALA A 328 -140.96 -1.86 96.44
C ALA A 328 -142.19 -2.66 96.91
N THR A 329 -142.30 -3.93 96.53
CA THR A 329 -143.41 -4.81 96.95
C THR A 329 -143.33 -5.22 98.42
N ILE A 330 -142.12 -5.43 98.98
CA ILE A 330 -141.92 -5.68 100.41
C ILE A 330 -142.28 -4.44 101.25
N ALA A 331 -141.89 -3.23 100.81
CA ALA A 331 -142.26 -1.99 101.49
C ALA A 331 -143.79 -1.79 101.56
N GLN A 332 -144.49 -2.13 100.49
CA GLN A 332 -145.95 -2.02 100.40
C GLN A 332 -146.68 -3.03 101.31
N LEU A 333 -146.17 -4.27 101.42
CA LEU A 333 -146.69 -5.28 102.34
C LEU A 333 -146.42 -4.94 103.82
N SER A 334 -145.28 -4.31 104.13
CA SER A 334 -144.94 -3.89 105.50
C SER A 334 -145.80 -2.71 106.00
N ALA A 335 -146.28 -1.84 105.10
CA ALA A 335 -147.21 -0.76 105.43
C ALA A 335 -148.62 -1.30 105.76
N ASN A 336 -149.06 -2.34 105.06
CA ASN A 336 -150.37 -2.99 105.31
C ASN A 336 -150.39 -3.76 106.64
N ALA A 337 -149.27 -4.37 107.06
CA ALA A 337 -149.15 -5.04 108.36
C ALA A 337 -149.30 -4.07 109.56
N ARG A 338 -148.76 -2.84 109.45
CA ARG A 338 -148.85 -1.83 110.52
C ARG A 338 -150.26 -1.24 110.69
N VAL A 339 -151.08 -1.29 109.64
CA VAL A 339 -152.51 -0.90 109.72
C VAL A 339 -153.34 -2.01 110.36
N ALA A 340 -153.00 -3.28 110.11
CA ALA A 340 -153.66 -4.42 110.74
C ALA A 340 -153.37 -4.51 112.27
N GLU A 341 -152.14 -4.23 112.71
CA GLU A 341 -151.79 -4.21 114.15
C GLU A 341 -152.54 -3.11 114.93
N ARG A 342 -152.80 -1.94 114.33
CA ARG A 342 -153.56 -0.86 115.00
C ARG A 342 -155.03 -1.24 115.23
N ILE A 343 -155.65 -1.94 114.27
CA ILE A 343 -157.03 -2.41 114.36
C ILE A 343 -157.16 -3.54 115.42
N GLU A 344 -156.11 -4.36 115.59
CA GLU A 344 -156.07 -5.39 116.64
C GLU A 344 -155.97 -4.82 118.07
N VAL A 345 -155.25 -3.71 118.24
CA VAL A 345 -155.12 -3.02 119.54
C VAL A 345 -156.44 -2.37 119.95
N GLU A 346 -157.16 -1.74 119.01
CA GLU A 346 -158.48 -1.14 119.27
C GLU A 346 -159.57 -2.20 119.54
N LEU A 347 -159.50 -3.39 118.91
CA LEU A 347 -160.40 -4.52 119.19
C LEU A 347 -160.11 -5.22 120.53
N LYS A 348 -158.88 -5.17 121.05
CA LYS A 348 -158.56 -5.66 122.40
C LYS A 348 -159.07 -4.71 123.48
N GLY A 349 -158.94 -3.39 123.28
CA GLY A 349 -159.50 -2.37 124.19
C GLY A 349 -161.02 -2.48 124.35
N ALA A 350 -161.75 -2.62 123.24
CA ALA A 350 -163.22 -2.79 123.28
C ALA A 350 -163.68 -4.12 123.93
N ARG A 351 -162.84 -5.17 123.89
CA ARG A 351 -163.13 -6.47 124.52
C ARG A 351 -162.88 -6.49 126.03
N GLU A 352 -162.00 -5.65 126.54
CA GLU A 352 -161.71 -5.51 127.97
C GLU A 352 -162.77 -4.66 128.68
N GLU A 353 -163.28 -3.62 128.02
CA GLU A 353 -164.44 -2.84 128.50
C GLU A 353 -165.73 -3.67 128.56
N LEU A 354 -165.96 -4.57 127.59
CA LEU A 354 -167.09 -5.50 127.64
C LEU A 354 -166.97 -6.54 128.77
N ARG A 355 -165.75 -6.90 129.20
CA ARG A 355 -165.55 -7.81 130.34
C ARG A 355 -165.79 -7.12 131.68
N SER A 356 -165.43 -5.85 131.84
CA SER A 356 -165.70 -5.14 133.10
C SER A 356 -167.21 -4.93 133.33
N VAL A 357 -167.97 -4.64 132.27
CA VAL A 357 -169.44 -4.51 132.34
C VAL A 357 -170.14 -5.84 132.67
N ILE A 358 -169.61 -6.97 132.22
CA ILE A 358 -170.16 -8.30 132.54
C ILE A 358 -169.80 -8.73 133.98
N GLN A 359 -168.60 -8.36 134.47
CA GLN A 359 -168.21 -8.60 135.86
C GLN A 359 -169.05 -7.79 136.86
N ASP A 360 -169.42 -6.55 136.51
CA ASP A 360 -170.29 -5.71 137.35
C ASP A 360 -171.72 -6.26 137.40
N ARG A 361 -172.23 -6.83 136.31
CA ARG A 361 -173.53 -7.50 136.28
C ARG A 361 -173.55 -8.78 137.14
N ASP A 362 -172.49 -9.59 137.10
CA ASP A 362 -172.44 -10.87 137.82
C ASP A 362 -172.15 -10.69 139.32
N SER A 363 -171.53 -9.58 139.72
CA SER A 363 -171.39 -9.21 141.14
C SER A 363 -172.72 -8.79 141.79
N LEU A 364 -173.65 -8.22 141.01
CA LEU A 364 -174.98 -7.81 141.49
C LEU A 364 -175.97 -8.98 141.68
N LEU A 365 -175.72 -10.14 141.08
CA LEU A 365 -176.61 -11.30 141.15
C LEU A 365 -176.30 -12.29 142.29
N ARG A 366 -175.16 -12.15 143.00
CA ARG A 366 -174.67 -13.19 143.93
C ARG A 366 -174.75 -12.90 145.44
N ASN A 367 -175.28 -11.74 145.88
CA ASN A 367 -175.40 -11.43 147.33
C ASN A 367 -176.76 -10.80 147.73
N PRO A 368 -177.81 -11.61 147.95
CA PRO A 368 -179.15 -11.12 148.30
C PRO A 368 -179.37 -10.55 149.74
N PRO A 369 -178.57 -10.80 150.81
CA PRO A 369 -178.85 -10.22 152.13
C PRO A 369 -178.30 -8.81 152.38
N VAL A 370 -177.52 -8.22 151.47
CA VAL A 370 -177.01 -6.82 151.59
C VAL A 370 -177.95 -5.78 150.95
N LEU A 371 -178.81 -6.21 150.00
CA LEU A 371 -179.80 -5.33 149.37
C LEU A 371 -180.99 -5.03 150.28
N LEU A 372 -181.39 -5.94 151.18
CA LEU A 372 -182.43 -5.66 152.17
C LEU A 372 -181.94 -4.70 153.27
N ALA A 373 -180.70 -4.85 153.75
CA ALA A 373 -180.12 -3.94 154.74
C ALA A 373 -179.81 -2.53 154.19
N ARG A 374 -179.54 -2.39 152.88
CA ARG A 374 -179.26 -1.08 152.27
C ARG A 374 -180.52 -0.37 151.77
N ILE A 375 -181.57 -1.11 151.40
CA ILE A 375 -182.92 -0.56 151.20
C ILE A 375 -183.49 -0.07 152.55
N GLU A 376 -183.26 -0.78 153.66
CA GLU A 376 -183.58 -0.29 155.02
C GLU A 376 -182.75 0.95 155.43
N ALA A 377 -181.47 1.01 155.02
CA ALA A 377 -180.65 2.22 155.21
C ALA A 377 -181.13 3.41 154.35
N MET A 378 -181.64 3.15 153.14
CA MET A 378 -182.27 4.18 152.29
C MET A 378 -183.64 4.61 152.82
N GLU A 379 -184.41 3.75 153.48
CA GLU A 379 -185.63 4.15 154.20
C GLU A 379 -185.34 4.98 155.46
N ALA A 380 -184.25 4.71 156.17
CA ALA A 380 -183.80 5.54 157.29
C ALA A 380 -183.31 6.94 156.84
N VAL A 381 -182.62 7.02 155.70
CA VAL A 381 -182.17 8.31 155.11
C VAL A 381 -183.33 9.10 154.50
N LEU A 382 -184.32 8.44 153.88
CA LEU A 382 -185.54 9.09 153.39
C LEU A 382 -186.46 9.57 154.54
N ARG A 383 -186.46 8.89 155.69
CA ARG A 383 -187.14 9.38 156.92
C ARG A 383 -186.38 10.53 157.59
N GLN A 384 -185.04 10.60 157.49
CA GLN A 384 -184.25 11.74 158.01
C GLN A 384 -184.36 13.02 157.16
N ILE A 385 -184.54 12.94 155.83
CA ILE A 385 -184.68 14.15 154.99
C ILE A 385 -186.13 14.66 154.93
N LEU A 386 -187.14 13.79 155.03
CA LEU A 386 -188.53 14.23 155.27
C LEU A 386 -188.71 14.93 156.63
N LEU A 387 -187.80 14.73 157.59
CA LEU A 387 -187.71 15.50 158.85
C LEU A 387 -186.84 16.77 158.74
N ALA A 388 -186.01 16.91 157.70
CA ALA A 388 -185.29 18.15 157.39
C ALA A 388 -186.13 19.13 156.55
N THR A 389 -187.18 18.65 155.86
CA THR A 389 -188.28 19.48 155.31
C THR A 389 -189.36 19.84 156.34
N SER A 390 -189.07 19.68 157.65
CA SER A 390 -189.85 20.28 158.73
C SER A 390 -189.10 21.41 159.45
N ASN A 391 -187.84 21.72 159.10
CA ASN A 391 -187.03 22.69 159.86
C ASN A 391 -186.08 23.60 159.07
N ASN A 392 -186.22 23.74 157.75
CA ASN A 392 -185.51 24.82 157.01
C ASN A 392 -186.28 25.14 155.71
N SER A 393 -187.35 25.95 155.64
CA SER A 393 -188.00 26.87 156.59
C SER A 393 -187.09 27.74 157.47
N ASP A 394 -185.93 28.14 156.95
CA ASP A 394 -185.63 29.55 156.80
C ASP A 394 -184.29 29.77 156.08
N GLN A 395 -184.30 30.78 155.22
CA GLN A 395 -183.19 31.28 154.40
C GLN A 395 -182.99 30.55 153.06
N ARG A 396 -183.59 31.11 151.99
CA ARG A 396 -183.05 32.21 151.16
C ARG A 396 -182.23 31.61 150.01
N SER A 397 -182.65 31.73 148.76
CA SER A 397 -182.74 32.96 147.95
C SER A 397 -181.36 33.59 147.73
N GLY A 398 -181.01 33.63 146.45
CA GLY A 398 -179.70 33.83 145.84
C GLY A 398 -179.70 33.02 144.56
#